data_AF-A0A521XGP5-F1
#
_entry.id   AF-A0A521XGP5-F1
#
_cell.length_a   1.000
_cell.length_b   1.000
_cell.length_c   1.000
_cell.angle_alpha   90.00
_cell.angle_beta   90.00
_cell.angle_gamma   90.00
#
_symmetry.space_group_name_H-M   'P 1'
#
loop_
_entity.id
_entity.type
_entity.pdbx_description
1 polymer ?
#
loop_
_entity_poly.entity_id
_entity_poly.type
_entity_poly.pdbx_seq_one_letter_code
_entity_poly.pdbx_strand_id
1 'polypeptide(L)'
;MTMKLQSLLFCAVVLTFFGCKEDEPAVISPPPQPQYKLTDFERAEACSTCHPQYFDEWNGSMHRYSTSDPIWMLANNAIQASMNGGLGKTCFQCHAPLGFLTDNTKPTFQFSELNEQVREGITCDFCHVLRPPFKTTDQHIEYTLQPGRIKYGTLDNPVAAGVHENGYDASYDRSESCRQCHDLIVNHIPLEITFTEWQNSPWGAMSVECQDCHMQTYTGRAAIGGPVRDNLHRHDFVGVDVAITDFPNKPQQHASIDSLLKNSATLSVDAPAQVNVSESVKVAVTVYNDKTGHNLPTSVFFNRQMWIEVTAWKGTDTVYRSGHLDANGDLMDANSALNPNADPDLTIFNGALFKNGEPSNVVQLDSLVNKTIPPFGSHTANYVFQPDAVGTWNIKVRLLFRPFGPYLFRSLDAGQYVSELPIFEMNTETRQVVVQ
;
A
#
# COMPACT_ATOMS: atom_id res chain seq x y z
N MET A 1 -18.11 72.31 -46.18
CA MET A 1 -19.10 71.63 -45.32
C MET A 1 -19.18 70.20 -45.80
N THR A 2 -18.90 69.22 -44.90
CA THR A 2 -18.96 67.74 -45.09
C THR A 2 -18.02 67.14 -46.16
N MET A 3 -17.36 65.98 -46.06
CA MET A 3 -17.20 64.94 -45.04
C MET A 3 -16.05 64.01 -45.51
N LYS A 4 -15.32 63.44 -44.53
CA LYS A 4 -14.63 62.12 -44.50
C LYS A 4 -13.48 61.83 -45.48
N LEU A 5 -12.27 61.80 -44.89
CA LEU A 5 -11.09 61.06 -45.36
C LEU A 5 -11.25 59.56 -44.98
N GLN A 6 -11.14 58.65 -45.94
CA GLN A 6 -10.85 57.24 -45.71
C GLN A 6 -9.42 56.97 -46.18
N SER A 7 -8.56 56.53 -45.26
CA SER A 7 -7.20 56.08 -45.55
C SER A 7 -7.16 54.57 -45.44
N LEU A 8 -6.81 53.90 -46.54
CA LEU A 8 -6.44 52.49 -46.58
C LEU A 8 -5.14 52.28 -45.79
N LEU A 9 -5.12 51.29 -44.88
CA LEU A 9 -3.88 50.73 -44.36
C LEU A 9 -3.85 49.21 -44.63
N PHE A 10 -2.82 48.83 -45.38
CA PHE A 10 -2.41 47.46 -45.69
C PHE A 10 -1.99 46.75 -44.39
N CYS A 11 -2.62 45.62 -44.04
CA CYS A 11 -2.19 44.81 -42.91
C CYS A 11 -1.57 43.51 -43.45
N ALA A 12 -0.25 43.40 -43.33
CA ALA A 12 0.50 42.19 -43.62
C ALA A 12 0.22 41.15 -42.53
N VAL A 13 -0.26 39.97 -42.92
CA VAL A 13 -0.46 38.83 -42.04
C VAL A 13 0.91 38.18 -41.77
N VAL A 14 1.44 38.41 -40.56
CA VAL A 14 2.56 37.64 -40.01
C VAL A 14 1.96 36.39 -39.38
N LEU A 15 2.18 35.23 -40.00
CA LEU A 15 1.92 33.92 -39.38
C LEU A 15 2.94 33.70 -38.26
N THR A 16 2.53 33.92 -37.02
CA THR A 16 3.26 33.43 -35.85
C THR A 16 2.97 31.95 -35.66
N PHE A 17 3.98 31.11 -35.89
CA PHE A 17 4.02 29.75 -35.38
C PHE A 17 4.04 29.81 -33.85
N PHE A 18 2.87 29.64 -33.22
CA PHE A 18 2.82 29.25 -31.81
C PHE A 18 3.24 27.79 -31.74
N GLY A 19 4.51 27.56 -31.42
CA GLY A 19 4.96 26.24 -30.97
C GLY A 19 4.17 25.85 -29.72
N CYS A 20 3.62 24.64 -29.73
CA CYS A 20 3.17 23.98 -28.51
C CYS A 20 4.37 23.95 -27.55
N LYS A 21 4.31 24.78 -26.51
CA LYS A 21 5.19 24.66 -25.38
C LYS A 21 4.77 23.36 -24.69
N GLU A 22 5.60 22.33 -24.77
CA GLU A 22 5.47 21.21 -23.84
C GLU A 22 5.55 21.82 -22.44
N ASP A 23 4.49 21.68 -21.65
CA ASP A 23 4.48 22.12 -20.26
C ASP A 23 5.59 21.37 -19.55
N GLU A 24 6.64 22.08 -19.11
CA GLU A 24 7.64 21.48 -18.22
C GLU A 24 6.91 20.93 -16.99
N PRO A 25 7.23 19.70 -16.54
CA PRO A 25 6.57 19.12 -15.38
C PRO A 25 6.74 20.06 -14.19
N ALA A 26 5.61 20.51 -13.64
CA ALA A 26 5.60 21.38 -12.47
C ALA A 26 6.41 20.73 -11.35
N VAL A 27 7.40 21.45 -10.81
CA VAL A 27 8.17 20.99 -9.66
C VAL A 27 7.23 20.91 -8.46
N ILE A 28 7.00 19.70 -7.95
CA ILE A 28 6.21 19.50 -6.72
C ILE A 28 7.06 20.04 -5.57
N SER A 29 6.75 21.25 -5.12
CA SER A 29 7.47 21.93 -4.04
C SER A 29 6.66 21.89 -2.76
N PRO A 30 7.12 21.18 -1.71
CA PRO A 30 6.39 21.11 -0.46
C PRO A 30 6.25 22.47 0.22
N PRO A 31 5.14 22.71 0.95
CA PRO A 31 4.99 23.91 1.75
C PRO A 31 6.14 24.00 2.77
N PRO A 32 6.57 25.22 3.14
CA PRO A 32 7.64 25.40 4.12
C PRO A 32 7.33 24.67 5.43
N GLN A 33 8.14 23.66 5.77
CA GLN A 33 8.07 22.96 7.05
C GLN A 33 9.04 23.60 8.06
N PRO A 34 8.77 23.50 9.37
CA PRO A 34 9.80 23.75 10.36
C PRO A 34 11.04 22.90 10.05
N GLN A 35 12.20 23.54 9.92
CA GLN A 35 13.44 22.82 9.69
C GLN A 35 14.04 22.38 11.02
N TYR A 36 14.34 21.09 11.10
CA TYR A 36 15.01 20.47 12.23
C TYR A 36 16.44 20.08 11.83
N LYS A 37 17.28 19.80 12.82
CA LYS A 37 18.60 19.20 12.60
C LYS A 37 18.53 17.72 12.96
N LEU A 38 19.32 16.88 12.27
CA LEU A 38 19.43 15.46 12.64
C LEU A 38 19.86 15.26 14.10
N THR A 39 20.65 16.19 14.64
CA THR A 39 21.10 16.19 16.06
C THR A 39 19.99 16.47 17.07
N ASP A 40 18.80 16.88 16.62
CA ASP A 40 17.65 17.08 17.50
C ASP A 40 16.96 15.73 17.84
N PHE A 41 17.34 14.65 17.14
CA PHE A 41 16.73 13.34 17.26
C PHE A 41 17.75 12.27 17.65
N GLU A 42 17.26 11.30 18.40
CA GLU A 42 18.01 10.12 18.82
C GLU A 42 17.88 8.99 17.81
N ARG A 43 18.89 8.12 17.77
CA ARG A 43 18.84 6.87 17.01
C ARG A 43 18.02 5.82 17.72
N ALA A 44 17.34 4.96 16.96
CA ALA A 44 16.58 3.85 17.53
C ALA A 44 17.43 2.91 18.40
N GLU A 45 18.73 2.77 18.11
CA GLU A 45 19.64 1.95 18.92
C GLU A 45 19.77 2.48 20.35
N ALA A 46 19.66 3.78 20.58
CA ALA A 46 19.62 4.33 21.94
C ALA A 46 18.39 3.86 22.73
N CYS A 47 17.28 3.58 22.05
CA CYS A 47 16.05 3.05 22.65
C CYS A 47 16.18 1.56 23.00
N SER A 48 16.94 0.79 22.21
CA SER A 48 17.05 -0.68 22.31
C SER A 48 17.52 -1.18 23.69
N THR A 49 18.33 -0.38 24.39
CA THR A 49 18.87 -0.76 25.72
C THR A 49 17.76 -0.87 26.76
N CYS A 50 16.76 0.01 26.71
CA CYS A 50 15.66 0.02 27.67
C CYS A 50 14.40 -0.66 27.09
N HIS A 51 14.21 -0.61 25.77
CA HIS A 51 13.03 -1.08 25.05
C HIS A 51 13.40 -2.17 24.02
N PRO A 52 14.04 -3.27 24.42
CA PRO A 52 14.58 -4.25 23.46
C PRO A 52 13.49 -4.91 22.62
N GLN A 53 12.32 -5.15 23.21
CA GLN A 53 11.18 -5.76 22.51
C GLN A 53 10.62 -4.85 21.41
N TYR A 54 10.34 -3.58 21.73
CA TYR A 54 9.83 -2.63 20.72
C TYR A 54 10.85 -2.37 19.63
N PHE A 55 12.15 -2.33 19.98
CA PHE A 55 13.21 -2.19 19.00
C PHE A 55 13.23 -3.40 18.05
N ASP A 56 13.16 -4.62 18.56
CA ASP A 56 13.17 -5.84 17.72
C ASP A 56 11.94 -5.93 16.80
N GLU A 57 10.75 -5.62 17.33
CA GLU A 57 9.49 -5.54 16.57
C GLU A 57 9.59 -4.50 15.44
N TRP A 58 10.01 -3.27 15.75
CA TRP A 58 10.20 -2.21 14.77
C TRP A 58 11.28 -2.54 13.75
N ASN A 59 12.40 -3.14 14.18
CA ASN A 59 13.54 -3.45 13.33
C ASN A 59 13.19 -4.47 12.22
N GLY A 60 12.15 -5.28 12.44
CA GLY A 60 11.57 -6.18 11.43
C GLY A 60 10.34 -5.64 10.68
N SER A 61 9.91 -4.41 10.97
CA SER A 61 8.71 -3.81 10.39
C SER A 61 8.97 -3.15 9.03
N MET A 62 7.89 -2.94 8.26
CA MET A 62 7.97 -2.17 7.02
C MET A 62 8.21 -0.67 7.25
N HIS A 63 7.93 -0.17 8.46
CA HIS A 63 8.31 1.19 8.87
C HIS A 63 9.83 1.37 8.94
N ARG A 64 10.56 0.36 9.43
CA ARG A 64 12.03 0.36 9.35
C ARG A 64 12.53 0.16 7.92
N TYR A 65 11.86 -0.73 7.17
CA TYR A 65 12.28 -1.10 5.82
C TYR A 65 12.01 -0.01 4.76
N SER A 66 11.20 1.01 5.07
CA SER A 66 10.71 2.03 4.13
C SER A 66 11.76 2.75 3.27
N THR A 67 13.01 2.84 3.74
CA THR A 67 14.16 3.39 2.99
C THR A 67 15.16 2.35 2.52
N SER A 68 15.02 1.12 3.01
CA SER A 68 15.88 -0.03 2.69
C SER A 68 15.29 -0.89 1.57
N ASP A 69 14.02 -0.66 1.19
CA ASP A 69 13.36 -1.37 0.11
C ASP A 69 13.99 -1.03 -1.26
N PRO A 70 14.69 -1.99 -1.90
CA PRO A 70 15.28 -1.74 -3.21
C PRO A 70 14.23 -1.52 -4.30
N ILE A 71 13.04 -2.10 -4.17
CA ILE A 71 11.98 -1.96 -5.18
C ILE A 71 11.43 -0.54 -5.15
N TRP A 72 11.14 -0.01 -3.97
CA TRP A 72 10.77 1.38 -3.80
C TRP A 72 11.87 2.34 -4.28
N MET A 73 13.15 2.07 -3.98
CA MET A 73 14.25 2.93 -4.43
C MET A 73 14.36 2.97 -5.96
N LEU A 74 14.23 1.82 -6.62
CA LEU A 74 14.23 1.72 -8.07
C LEU A 74 13.03 2.46 -8.67
N ALA A 75 11.84 2.29 -8.09
CA ALA A 75 10.64 3.01 -8.52
C ALA A 75 10.78 4.53 -8.34
N ASN A 76 11.28 5.01 -7.20
CA ASN A 76 11.57 6.42 -6.97
C ASN A 76 12.54 6.96 -8.03
N ASN A 77 13.67 6.28 -8.26
CA ASN A 77 14.66 6.71 -9.23
C ASN A 77 14.12 6.71 -10.68
N ALA A 78 13.28 5.74 -11.03
CA ALA A 78 12.62 5.68 -12.33
C ALA A 78 11.65 6.85 -12.55
N ILE A 79 10.82 7.18 -11.54
CA ILE A 79 9.89 8.31 -11.61
C ILE A 79 10.66 9.65 -11.65
N GLN A 80 11.73 9.79 -10.86
CA GLN A 80 12.59 10.97 -10.92
C GLN A 80 13.16 11.19 -12.33
N ALA A 81 13.64 10.12 -12.97
CA ALA A 81 14.14 10.17 -14.32
C ALA A 81 13.06 10.57 -15.33
N SER A 82 11.83 10.01 -15.23
CA SER A 82 10.73 10.37 -16.13
C SER A 82 10.22 11.80 -15.96
N MET A 83 10.50 12.44 -14.81
CA MET A 83 10.10 13.81 -14.50
C MET A 83 11.23 14.82 -14.59
N ASN A 84 12.42 14.45 -15.10
CA ASN A 84 13.61 15.31 -15.08
C ASN A 84 13.91 15.89 -13.68
N GLY A 85 13.65 15.12 -12.62
CA GLY A 85 13.84 15.52 -11.22
C GLY A 85 12.69 16.34 -10.59
N GLY A 86 11.58 16.57 -11.31
CA GLY A 86 10.45 17.39 -10.85
C GLY A 86 9.70 16.85 -9.62
N LEU A 87 9.92 15.58 -9.25
CA LEU A 87 9.33 14.97 -8.04
C LEU A 87 9.98 15.48 -6.74
N GLY A 88 11.23 15.97 -6.80
CA GLY A 88 11.91 16.52 -5.62
C GLY A 88 12.08 15.49 -4.50
N LYS A 89 11.66 15.81 -3.28
CA LYS A 89 11.77 14.93 -2.09
C LYS A 89 10.42 14.39 -1.62
N THR A 90 9.39 14.47 -2.45
CA THR A 90 7.99 14.20 -2.09
C THR A 90 7.80 12.81 -1.47
N CYS A 91 8.39 11.75 -2.03
CA CYS A 91 8.26 10.39 -1.50
C CYS A 91 8.90 10.22 -0.11
N PHE A 92 9.92 11.01 0.22
CA PHE A 92 10.58 10.95 1.52
C PHE A 92 9.73 11.56 2.64
N GLN A 93 8.68 12.31 2.32
CA GLN A 93 7.74 12.78 3.35
C GLN A 93 7.20 11.57 4.13
N CYS A 94 6.83 10.47 3.48
CA CYS A 94 6.36 9.25 4.15
C CYS A 94 7.48 8.24 4.44
N HIS A 95 8.41 8.05 3.49
CA HIS A 95 9.37 6.95 3.56
C HIS A 95 10.57 7.24 4.49
N ALA A 96 10.98 8.50 4.60
CA ALA A 96 12.06 8.92 5.50
C ALA A 96 11.78 10.31 6.08
N PRO A 97 10.67 10.50 6.82
CA PRO A 97 10.20 11.82 7.23
C PRO A 97 11.26 12.62 7.98
N LEU A 98 12.04 11.95 8.83
CA LEU A 98 13.17 12.57 9.53
C LEU A 98 14.21 13.12 8.56
N GLY A 99 14.59 12.34 7.54
CA GLY A 99 15.53 12.77 6.52
C GLY A 99 14.99 13.91 5.65
N PHE A 100 13.69 13.89 5.34
CA PHE A 100 13.01 14.98 4.63
C PHE A 100 13.04 16.29 5.43
N LEU A 101 12.61 16.26 6.70
CA LEU A 101 12.48 17.42 7.57
C LEU A 101 13.82 18.04 8.00
N THR A 102 14.91 17.26 7.90
CA THR A 102 16.27 17.71 8.23
C THR A 102 17.13 17.97 6.99
N ASP A 103 16.56 17.92 5.79
CA ASP A 103 17.24 18.10 4.51
C ASP A 103 18.38 17.08 4.22
N ASN A 104 18.30 15.88 4.79
CA ASN A 104 19.29 14.80 4.67
C ASN A 104 18.91 13.70 3.68
N THR A 105 17.93 13.95 2.82
CA THR A 105 17.56 13.08 1.67
C THR A 105 17.96 13.73 0.34
N LYS A 106 17.99 12.94 -0.72
CA LYS A 106 18.25 13.41 -2.10
C LYS A 106 17.17 12.86 -3.03
N PRO A 107 16.74 13.60 -4.08
CA PRO A 107 15.72 13.14 -5.02
C PRO A 107 16.00 11.74 -5.57
N THR A 108 17.24 11.50 -5.99
CA THR A 108 17.78 10.18 -6.34
C THR A 108 18.88 9.79 -5.37
N PHE A 109 18.99 8.51 -5.05
CA PHE A 109 19.98 8.03 -4.09
C PHE A 109 20.25 6.54 -4.21
N GLN A 110 21.36 6.13 -3.59
CA GLN A 110 21.64 4.75 -3.19
C GLN A 110 21.56 4.64 -1.67
N PHE A 111 21.13 3.49 -1.15
CA PHE A 111 20.94 3.30 0.30
C PHE A 111 22.21 3.63 1.10
N SER A 112 23.39 3.26 0.57
CA SER A 112 24.69 3.53 1.16
C SER A 112 25.08 5.02 1.23
N GLU A 113 24.36 5.91 0.55
CA GLU A 113 24.58 7.35 0.58
C GLU A 113 23.79 8.05 1.68
N LEU A 114 22.75 7.41 2.22
CA LEU A 114 21.95 7.97 3.30
C LEU A 114 22.75 7.99 4.61
N ASN A 115 22.54 9.03 5.41
CA ASN A 115 22.99 9.05 6.80
C ASN A 115 22.36 7.88 7.57
N GLU A 116 23.11 7.30 8.51
CA GLU A 116 22.65 6.13 9.28
C GLU A 116 21.33 6.37 10.03
N GLN A 117 21.06 7.58 10.52
CA GLN A 117 19.77 7.99 11.11
C GLN A 117 18.63 7.98 10.09
N VAL A 118 18.90 8.35 8.83
CA VAL A 118 17.89 8.39 7.76
C VAL A 118 17.59 6.97 7.25
N ARG A 119 18.58 6.08 7.28
CA ARG A 119 18.40 4.63 6.99
C ARG A 119 17.49 3.92 7.98
N GLU A 120 17.12 4.58 9.07
CA GLU A 120 16.14 4.06 10.03
C GLU A 120 14.70 4.14 9.54
N GLY A 121 14.44 4.79 8.39
CA GLY A 121 13.09 4.92 7.86
C GLY A 121 12.21 5.73 8.80
N ILE A 122 11.04 5.18 9.16
CA ILE A 122 10.18 5.75 10.19
C ILE A 122 10.71 5.29 11.55
N THR A 123 11.62 6.08 12.14
CA THR A 123 12.31 5.72 13.40
C THR A 123 11.49 5.99 14.66
N CYS A 124 11.85 5.33 15.77
CA CYS A 124 11.20 5.48 17.06
C CYS A 124 11.05 6.95 17.46
N ASP A 125 12.12 7.72 17.31
CA ASP A 125 12.12 9.09 17.81
C ASP A 125 11.23 10.01 16.98
N PHE A 126 11.14 9.79 15.66
CA PHE A 126 10.22 10.53 14.81
C PHE A 126 8.77 10.33 15.26
N CYS A 127 8.35 9.08 15.49
CA CYS A 127 7.00 8.79 15.96
C CYS A 127 6.74 9.35 17.36
N HIS A 128 7.67 9.16 18.30
CA HIS A 128 7.49 9.53 19.71
C HIS A 128 7.70 11.03 20.02
N VAL A 129 8.00 11.85 19.02
CA VAL A 129 8.01 13.33 19.14
C VAL A 129 7.00 14.01 18.23
N LEU A 130 6.20 13.23 17.49
CA LEU A 130 5.12 13.71 16.65
C LEU A 130 3.99 14.27 17.50
N ARG A 131 3.45 15.42 17.08
CA ARG A 131 2.38 16.16 17.76
C ARG A 131 1.22 16.42 16.79
N PRO A 132 -0.03 16.45 17.29
CA PRO A 132 -1.14 16.99 16.51
C PRO A 132 -0.94 18.48 16.20
N PRO A 133 -1.59 19.01 15.15
CA PRO A 133 -2.56 18.33 14.28
C PRO A 133 -1.88 17.48 13.19
N PHE A 134 -2.37 16.25 12.97
CA PHE A 134 -1.79 15.32 12.00
C PHE A 134 -2.30 15.55 10.59
N LYS A 135 -1.89 16.59 9.87
CA LYS A 135 -2.55 17.01 8.61
C LYS A 135 -1.88 16.47 7.35
N THR A 136 -2.72 16.08 6.39
CA THR A 136 -2.34 15.80 5.00
C THR A 136 -3.18 16.66 4.07
N THR A 137 -2.57 17.12 2.99
CA THR A 137 -3.21 17.86 1.90
C THR A 137 -2.75 17.27 0.57
N ASP A 138 -3.20 17.83 -0.56
CA ASP A 138 -2.78 17.36 -1.89
C ASP A 138 -1.26 17.45 -2.06
N GLN A 139 -0.63 16.27 -2.23
CA GLN A 139 0.82 16.03 -2.37
C GLN A 139 1.70 16.44 -1.17
N HIS A 140 1.11 16.88 -0.06
CA HIS A 140 1.85 17.52 1.02
C HIS A 140 1.42 17.08 2.41
N ILE A 141 2.43 16.82 3.25
CA ILE A 141 2.25 16.43 4.64
C ILE A 141 2.80 17.53 5.54
N GLU A 142 2.01 17.96 6.52
CA GLU A 142 2.44 18.95 7.51
C GLU A 142 2.78 18.23 8.81
N TYR A 143 4.06 18.20 9.17
CA TYR A 143 4.50 17.60 10.43
C TYR A 143 4.66 18.66 11.53
N THR A 144 4.17 18.34 12.73
CA THR A 144 4.50 19.08 13.95
C THR A 144 5.33 18.16 14.84
N LEU A 145 6.61 18.45 15.02
CA LEU A 145 7.50 17.68 15.89
C LEU A 145 7.94 18.53 17.09
N GLN A 146 8.02 17.88 18.26
CA GLN A 146 8.60 18.44 19.48
C GLN A 146 9.79 17.58 19.92
N PRO A 147 10.93 17.65 19.21
CA PRO A 147 12.13 16.90 19.59
C PRO A 147 12.64 17.33 20.98
N GLY A 148 13.35 16.41 21.64
CA GLY A 148 13.92 16.63 22.95
C GLY A 148 13.69 15.49 23.92
N ARG A 149 13.74 15.79 25.22
CA ARG A 149 13.73 14.77 26.27
C ARG A 149 12.36 14.15 26.53
N ILE A 150 11.26 14.77 26.13
CA ILE A 150 9.92 14.20 26.33
C ILE A 150 9.62 13.28 25.15
N LYS A 151 9.33 12.02 25.43
CA LYS A 151 8.81 11.05 24.45
C LYS A 151 7.34 10.79 24.73
N TYR A 152 6.51 10.89 23.71
CA TYR A 152 5.05 10.85 23.84
C TYR A 152 4.49 9.45 23.56
N GLY A 153 3.41 9.07 24.23
CA GLY A 153 2.73 7.80 24.00
C GLY A 153 1.46 7.64 24.84
N THR A 154 0.88 6.44 24.80
CA THR A 154 -0.43 6.15 25.41
C THR A 154 -0.38 5.80 26.90
N LEU A 155 0.81 5.66 27.49
CA LEU A 155 0.95 5.32 28.91
C LEU A 155 0.79 6.56 29.81
N ASP A 156 -0.29 6.61 30.57
CA ASP A 156 -0.63 7.70 31.51
C ASP A 156 0.01 7.57 32.89
N ASN A 157 0.60 6.40 33.20
CA ASN A 157 1.25 6.08 34.47
C ASN A 157 2.72 5.60 34.32
N PRO A 158 3.58 6.38 33.65
CA PRO A 158 4.96 5.98 33.44
C PRO A 158 5.75 5.92 34.75
N VAL A 159 6.66 4.95 34.85
CA VAL A 159 7.65 4.91 35.93
C VAL A 159 8.89 5.66 35.47
N ALA A 160 9.32 6.66 36.23
CA ALA A 160 10.47 7.49 35.86
C ALA A 160 11.75 6.65 35.80
N ALA A 161 12.45 6.68 34.66
CA ALA A 161 13.70 5.96 34.42
C ALA A 161 14.92 6.89 34.23
N GLY A 162 14.74 8.21 34.23
CA GLY A 162 15.82 9.22 34.22
C GLY A 162 16.50 9.46 32.87
N VAL A 163 16.34 8.56 31.88
CA VAL A 163 16.92 8.69 30.54
C VAL A 163 16.16 9.73 29.71
N HIS A 164 14.85 9.60 29.61
CA HIS A 164 13.94 10.56 28.99
C HIS A 164 12.70 10.77 29.86
N GLU A 165 11.98 11.86 29.62
CA GLU A 165 10.69 12.17 30.23
C GLU A 165 9.57 11.49 29.42
N ASN A 166 8.45 11.20 30.08
CA ASN A 166 7.31 10.52 29.47
C ASN A 166 6.15 11.51 29.36
N GLY A 167 5.72 11.78 28.14
CA GLY A 167 4.55 12.62 27.85
C GLY A 167 3.35 11.76 27.51
N TYR A 168 2.35 11.67 28.39
CA TYR A 168 1.08 11.07 27.97
C TYR A 168 0.44 11.92 26.87
N ASP A 169 0.00 11.28 25.80
CA ASP A 169 -0.88 11.88 24.82
C ASP A 169 -1.87 10.86 24.26
N ALA A 170 -3.16 11.12 24.50
CA ALA A 170 -4.27 10.33 23.99
C ALA A 170 -4.31 10.25 22.46
N SER A 171 -3.70 11.20 21.74
CA SER A 171 -3.68 11.21 20.27
C SER A 171 -2.88 10.04 19.66
N TYR A 172 -2.03 9.37 20.44
CA TYR A 172 -1.30 8.16 20.03
C TYR A 172 -2.18 6.90 20.03
N ASP A 173 -3.36 6.97 20.66
CA ASP A 173 -4.37 5.93 20.68
C ASP A 173 -5.49 6.20 19.65
N ARG A 174 -5.24 7.12 18.70
CA ARG A 174 -6.21 7.53 17.66
C ARG A 174 -5.60 7.37 16.27
N SER A 175 -6.38 6.91 15.28
CA SER A 175 -5.90 6.64 13.92
C SER A 175 -5.38 7.89 13.21
N GLU A 176 -5.74 9.09 13.66
CA GLU A 176 -5.28 10.34 13.06
C GLU A 176 -3.75 10.46 13.05
N SER A 177 -3.03 9.83 14.00
CA SER A 177 -1.56 9.81 13.97
C SER A 177 -0.98 9.06 12.76
N CYS A 178 -1.75 8.15 12.15
CA CYS A 178 -1.36 7.42 10.95
C CYS A 178 -1.67 8.19 9.66
N ARG A 179 -2.62 9.14 9.70
CA ARG A 179 -3.16 9.85 8.53
C ARG A 179 -2.08 10.51 7.68
N GLN A 180 -1.07 11.10 8.33
CA GLN A 180 -0.01 11.83 7.63
C GLN A 180 0.67 11.00 6.56
N CYS A 181 0.89 9.71 6.81
CA CYS A 181 1.55 8.81 5.85
C CYS A 181 0.57 7.90 5.09
N HIS A 182 -0.64 7.68 5.62
CA HIS A 182 -1.64 6.72 5.10
C HIS A 182 -2.88 7.39 4.47
N ASP A 183 -2.74 8.63 3.99
CA ASP A 183 -3.83 9.37 3.34
C ASP A 183 -3.30 10.31 2.24
N LEU A 184 -2.89 9.74 1.11
CA LEU A 184 -2.26 10.45 0.01
C LEU A 184 -3.26 10.87 -1.07
N ILE A 185 -3.29 12.17 -1.33
CA ILE A 185 -3.98 12.78 -2.47
C ILE A 185 -2.91 13.31 -3.42
N VAL A 186 -3.08 13.08 -4.72
CA VAL A 186 -2.17 13.56 -5.76
C VAL A 186 -2.98 14.18 -6.90
N ASN A 187 -2.68 15.42 -7.29
CA ASN A 187 -3.39 16.13 -8.37
C ASN A 187 -4.91 16.18 -8.11
N HIS A 188 -5.31 16.39 -6.86
CA HIS A 188 -6.69 16.31 -6.37
C HIS A 188 -7.36 14.93 -6.51
N ILE A 189 -6.60 13.89 -6.87
CA ILE A 189 -7.08 12.52 -6.94
C ILE A 189 -6.77 11.80 -5.63
N PRO A 190 -7.78 11.24 -4.93
CA PRO A 190 -7.57 10.41 -3.77
C PRO A 190 -6.91 9.09 -4.19
N LEU A 191 -5.58 9.01 -4.05
CA LEU A 191 -4.78 7.91 -4.60
C LEU A 191 -4.55 6.80 -3.57
N GLU A 192 -4.02 7.12 -2.39
CA GLU A 192 -3.79 6.14 -1.32
C GLU A 192 -4.46 6.61 -0.04
N ILE A 193 -5.78 6.52 0.00
CA ILE A 193 -6.62 7.15 1.02
C ILE A 193 -7.08 6.18 2.10
N THR A 194 -6.19 5.30 2.57
CA THR A 194 -6.53 4.26 3.58
C THR A 194 -7.17 4.85 4.83
N PHE A 195 -6.65 5.98 5.33
CA PHE A 195 -7.24 6.66 6.48
C PHE A 195 -8.66 7.16 6.16
N THR A 196 -8.88 7.80 5.01
CA THR A 196 -10.21 8.28 4.62
C THR A 196 -11.20 7.13 4.41
N GLU A 197 -10.75 5.99 3.87
CA GLU A 197 -11.57 4.76 3.76
C GLU A 197 -11.99 4.28 5.15
N TRP A 198 -11.05 4.21 6.11
CA TRP A 198 -11.33 3.89 7.51
C TRP A 198 -12.29 4.87 8.17
N GLN A 199 -12.03 6.17 8.04
CA GLN A 199 -12.82 7.22 8.67
C GLN A 199 -14.28 7.17 8.22
N ASN A 200 -14.53 6.81 6.97
CA ASN A 200 -15.87 6.70 6.39
C ASN A 200 -16.53 5.32 6.57
N SER A 201 -15.86 4.38 7.24
CA SER A 201 -16.38 3.05 7.52
C SER A 201 -17.14 2.99 8.85
N PRO A 202 -17.92 1.91 9.09
CA PRO A 202 -18.46 1.62 10.42
C PRO A 202 -17.38 1.53 11.50
N TRP A 203 -16.15 1.10 11.20
CA TRP A 203 -15.08 1.00 12.18
C TRP A 203 -14.59 2.38 12.65
N GLY A 204 -14.45 3.33 11.73
CA GLY A 204 -14.17 4.72 12.09
C GLY A 204 -15.26 5.32 12.98
N ALA A 205 -16.54 5.05 12.66
CA ALA A 205 -17.67 5.50 13.47
C ALA A 205 -17.72 4.84 14.87
N MET A 206 -17.25 3.59 15.00
CA MET A 206 -17.19 2.86 16.27
C MET A 206 -15.88 3.10 17.05
N SER A 207 -14.95 3.89 16.50
CA SER A 207 -13.60 4.08 17.07
C SER A 207 -12.85 2.75 17.27
N VAL A 208 -12.96 1.84 16.29
CA VAL A 208 -12.02 0.72 16.13
C VAL A 208 -10.84 1.29 15.35
N GLU A 209 -9.76 1.60 16.04
CA GLU A 209 -8.65 2.39 15.55
C GLU A 209 -7.65 1.52 14.76
N CYS A 210 -6.81 2.12 13.92
CA CYS A 210 -5.75 1.43 13.18
C CYS A 210 -4.87 0.59 14.14
N GLN A 211 -4.57 1.15 15.30
CA GLN A 211 -3.76 0.55 16.36
C GLN A 211 -4.36 -0.76 16.90
N ASP A 212 -5.70 -0.91 16.92
CA ASP A 212 -6.36 -2.10 17.45
C ASP A 212 -6.00 -3.36 16.64
N CYS A 213 -5.82 -3.21 15.33
CA CYS A 213 -5.48 -4.31 14.42
C CYS A 213 -3.99 -4.36 14.07
N HIS A 214 -3.36 -3.20 13.82
CA HIS A 214 -1.98 -3.12 13.30
C HIS A 214 -0.92 -2.93 14.39
N MET A 215 -1.34 -2.62 15.62
CA MET A 215 -0.46 -2.50 16.79
C MET A 215 -1.07 -3.25 17.98
N GLN A 216 -1.40 -4.53 17.77
CA GLN A 216 -2.19 -5.32 18.71
C GLN A 216 -1.66 -5.24 20.15
N THR A 217 -2.58 -5.23 21.10
CA THR A 217 -2.22 -5.12 22.51
C THR A 217 -1.66 -6.43 23.07
N TYR A 218 -0.78 -6.33 24.06
CA TYR A 218 -0.22 -7.46 24.78
C TYR A 218 0.11 -7.14 26.23
N THR A 219 0.16 -8.21 27.04
CA THR A 219 0.68 -8.15 28.42
C THR A 219 2.19 -8.29 28.43
N GLY A 220 2.89 -7.30 28.99
CA GLY A 220 4.34 -7.33 29.09
C GLY A 220 4.93 -6.15 29.83
N ARG A 221 6.20 -5.85 29.56
CA ARG A 221 6.89 -4.68 30.11
C ARG A 221 7.31 -3.76 28.99
N ALA A 222 6.90 -2.50 29.07
CA ALA A 222 7.31 -1.50 28.09
C ALA A 222 8.82 -1.25 28.09
N ALA A 223 9.46 -1.36 29.27
CA ALA A 223 10.90 -1.18 29.42
C ALA A 223 11.48 -2.19 30.42
N ILE A 224 12.78 -2.48 30.30
CA ILE A 224 13.52 -3.27 31.29
C ILE A 224 13.37 -2.61 32.68
N GLY A 225 13.04 -3.42 33.68
CA GLY A 225 12.81 -2.94 35.06
C GLY A 225 11.46 -2.24 35.28
N GLY A 226 10.65 -2.05 34.24
CA GLY A 226 9.30 -1.48 34.35
C GLY A 226 8.25 -2.47 34.91
N PRO A 227 7.08 -1.96 35.31
CA PRO A 227 5.96 -2.80 35.73
C PRO A 227 5.36 -3.55 34.55
N VAL A 228 4.70 -4.67 34.84
CA VAL A 228 3.88 -5.40 33.86
C VAL A 228 2.61 -4.61 33.59
N ARG A 229 2.20 -4.52 32.32
CA ARG A 229 1.00 -3.84 31.85
C ARG A 229 0.30 -4.72 30.82
N ASP A 230 -1.03 -4.61 30.74
CA ASP A 230 -1.88 -5.44 29.86
C ASP A 230 -2.31 -4.72 28.57
N ASN A 231 -1.90 -3.46 28.39
CA ASN A 231 -2.30 -2.57 27.31
C ASN A 231 -1.10 -2.03 26.51
N LEU A 232 -0.05 -2.84 26.35
CA LEU A 232 1.11 -2.45 25.55
C LEU A 232 0.84 -2.75 24.08
N HIS A 233 1.26 -1.88 23.18
CA HIS A 233 1.07 -2.08 21.75
C HIS A 233 2.31 -2.69 21.08
N ARG A 234 2.08 -3.61 20.14
CA ARG A 234 3.11 -4.13 19.24
C ARG A 234 3.62 -3.03 18.31
N HIS A 235 4.91 -3.07 18.01
CA HIS A 235 5.58 -2.17 17.06
C HIS A 235 6.06 -2.91 15.80
N ASP A 236 5.41 -4.02 15.46
CA ASP A 236 5.65 -4.76 14.20
C ASP A 236 4.89 -4.16 13.02
N PHE A 237 3.82 -3.41 13.29
CA PHE A 237 3.01 -2.65 12.32
C PHE A 237 2.56 -3.53 11.15
N VAL A 238 2.02 -4.72 11.47
CA VAL A 238 1.75 -5.75 10.46
C VAL A 238 0.88 -5.20 9.33
N GLY A 239 1.45 -5.17 8.12
CA GLY A 239 0.76 -4.77 6.90
C GLY A 239 0.63 -5.96 5.95
N VAL A 240 0.74 -5.71 4.65
CA VAL A 240 0.77 -6.78 3.65
C VAL A 240 2.05 -6.79 2.81
N ASP A 241 2.85 -5.73 2.87
CA ASP A 241 4.11 -5.65 2.14
C ASP A 241 5.20 -6.48 2.84
N VAL A 242 6.15 -7.00 2.07
CA VAL A 242 7.19 -7.91 2.54
C VAL A 242 8.59 -7.37 2.26
N ALA A 243 9.53 -7.66 3.14
CA ALA A 243 10.93 -7.40 2.87
C ALA A 243 11.44 -8.34 1.75
N ILE A 244 11.84 -7.75 0.62
CA ILE A 244 12.32 -8.49 -0.56
C ILE A 244 13.77 -8.94 -0.40
N THR A 245 14.55 -8.28 0.46
CA THR A 245 15.94 -8.65 0.77
C THR A 245 16.05 -9.36 2.13
N ASP A 246 17.24 -9.85 2.47
CA ASP A 246 17.53 -10.30 3.83
C ASP A 246 17.30 -9.15 4.82
N PHE A 247 16.40 -9.36 5.77
CA PHE A 247 15.94 -8.34 6.70
C PHE A 247 15.62 -8.94 8.07
N PRO A 248 15.81 -8.21 9.18
CA PRO A 248 15.49 -8.71 10.52
C PRO A 248 14.05 -9.20 10.61
N ASN A 249 13.85 -10.32 11.32
CA ASN A 249 12.53 -10.90 11.60
C ASN A 249 11.65 -11.17 10.36
N LYS A 250 12.24 -11.28 9.14
CA LYS A 250 11.50 -11.58 7.89
C LYS A 250 10.59 -12.82 8.01
N PRO A 251 11.00 -13.96 8.59
CA PRO A 251 10.09 -15.11 8.76
C PRO A 251 8.87 -14.80 9.63
N GLN A 252 9.06 -14.04 10.72
CA GLN A 252 7.99 -13.61 11.60
C GLN A 252 7.06 -12.62 10.90
N GLN A 253 7.61 -11.66 10.15
CA GLN A 253 6.86 -10.74 9.30
C GLN A 253 5.94 -11.51 8.34
N HIS A 254 6.48 -12.50 7.60
CA HIS A 254 5.69 -13.33 6.69
C HIS A 254 4.56 -14.09 7.42
N ALA A 255 4.84 -14.65 8.59
CA ALA A 255 3.83 -15.36 9.38
C ALA A 255 2.71 -14.44 9.87
N SER A 256 3.06 -13.22 10.32
CA SER A 256 2.08 -12.21 10.72
C SER A 256 1.22 -11.74 9.56
N ILE A 257 1.80 -11.54 8.37
CA ILE A 257 1.06 -11.16 7.15
C ILE A 257 0.11 -12.28 6.72
N ASP A 258 0.56 -13.54 6.71
CA ASP A 258 -0.29 -14.70 6.40
C ASP A 258 -1.48 -14.80 7.36
N SER A 259 -1.24 -14.62 8.67
CA SER A 259 -2.30 -14.59 9.67
C SER A 259 -3.26 -13.41 9.46
N LEU A 260 -2.76 -12.22 9.16
CA LEU A 260 -3.57 -11.03 8.90
C LEU A 260 -4.50 -11.26 7.69
N LEU A 261 -3.94 -11.71 6.58
CA LEU A 261 -4.66 -11.92 5.31
C LEU A 261 -5.72 -13.02 5.38
N LYS A 262 -5.47 -14.09 6.16
CA LYS A 262 -6.48 -15.14 6.43
C LYS A 262 -7.67 -14.63 7.23
N ASN A 263 -7.50 -13.54 7.96
CA ASN A 263 -8.51 -12.94 8.82
C ASN A 263 -9.07 -11.62 8.27
N SER A 264 -8.76 -11.24 7.03
CA SER A 264 -9.19 -9.96 6.44
C SER A 264 -10.41 -10.05 5.52
N ALA A 265 -10.82 -11.26 5.11
CA ALA A 265 -11.94 -11.46 4.20
C ALA A 265 -12.78 -12.69 4.58
N THR A 266 -13.98 -12.75 4.02
CA THR A 266 -14.81 -13.96 3.97
C THR A 266 -15.05 -14.34 2.51
N LEU A 267 -14.84 -15.62 2.18
CA LEU A 267 -15.14 -16.20 0.87
C LEU A 267 -16.43 -17.02 0.98
N SER A 268 -17.29 -16.94 -0.04
CA SER A 268 -18.46 -17.81 -0.18
C SER A 268 -18.52 -18.34 -1.61
N VAL A 269 -18.73 -19.64 -1.75
CA VAL A 269 -18.86 -20.31 -3.06
C VAL A 269 -20.22 -20.98 -3.17
N ASP A 270 -21.01 -20.54 -4.14
CA ASP A 270 -22.27 -21.17 -4.53
C ASP A 270 -22.09 -21.91 -5.87
N ALA A 271 -22.47 -23.18 -5.88
CA ALA A 271 -22.40 -24.04 -7.04
C ALA A 271 -23.58 -25.04 -6.99
N PRO A 272 -24.17 -25.42 -8.14
CA PRO A 272 -25.28 -26.36 -8.17
C PRO A 272 -24.85 -27.73 -7.63
N ALA A 273 -25.70 -28.38 -6.84
CA ALA A 273 -25.42 -29.74 -6.38
C ALA A 273 -25.40 -30.75 -7.53
N GLN A 274 -26.24 -30.53 -8.55
CA GLN A 274 -26.39 -31.40 -9.72
C GLN A 274 -26.70 -30.59 -10.98
N VAL A 275 -26.21 -31.04 -12.14
CA VAL A 275 -26.56 -30.52 -13.48
C VAL A 275 -26.61 -31.67 -14.50
N ASN A 276 -27.28 -31.49 -15.63
CA ASN A 276 -27.13 -32.43 -16.75
C ASN A 276 -25.85 -32.15 -17.53
N VAL A 277 -25.25 -33.16 -18.19
CA VAL A 277 -24.04 -32.99 -19.01
C VAL A 277 -24.22 -32.01 -20.17
N SER A 278 -25.46 -31.78 -20.61
CA SER A 278 -25.81 -30.78 -21.63
C SER A 278 -25.93 -29.35 -21.10
N GLU A 279 -25.90 -29.16 -19.78
CA GLU A 279 -26.02 -27.87 -19.11
C GLU A 279 -24.66 -27.41 -18.61
N SER A 280 -24.42 -26.10 -18.60
CA SER A 280 -23.18 -25.54 -18.04
C SER A 280 -23.25 -25.48 -16.52
N VAL A 281 -22.15 -25.78 -15.85
CA VAL A 281 -21.99 -25.54 -14.40
C VAL A 281 -21.74 -24.05 -14.20
N LYS A 282 -22.51 -23.43 -13.31
CA LYS A 282 -22.36 -22.02 -12.92
C LYS A 282 -21.88 -21.95 -11.48
N VAL A 283 -20.81 -21.22 -11.23
CA VAL A 283 -20.22 -21.03 -9.90
C VAL A 283 -20.21 -19.55 -9.59
N ALA A 284 -20.91 -19.14 -8.54
CA ALA A 284 -20.85 -17.78 -8.02
C ALA A 284 -19.88 -17.75 -6.83
N VAL A 285 -18.87 -16.88 -6.91
CA VAL A 285 -17.88 -16.68 -5.87
C VAL A 285 -18.02 -15.28 -5.32
N THR A 286 -18.41 -15.16 -4.06
CA THR A 286 -18.54 -13.86 -3.38
C THR A 286 -17.40 -13.66 -2.40
N VAL A 287 -16.72 -12.53 -2.51
CA VAL A 287 -15.70 -12.08 -1.54
C VAL A 287 -16.31 -10.92 -0.76
N TYR A 288 -16.28 -11.03 0.57
CA TYR A 288 -16.76 -10.02 1.50
C TYR A 288 -15.59 -9.34 2.19
N ASN A 289 -15.63 -8.02 2.25
CA ASN A 289 -14.77 -7.23 3.12
C ASN A 289 -15.54 -6.91 4.42
N ASP A 290 -15.81 -7.93 5.22
CA ASP A 290 -16.61 -7.84 6.45
C ASP A 290 -15.74 -7.77 7.73
N LYS A 291 -14.41 -7.73 7.55
CA LYS A 291 -13.41 -7.82 8.63
C LYS A 291 -12.36 -6.71 8.59
N THR A 292 -12.52 -5.69 7.74
CA THR A 292 -11.60 -4.54 7.74
C THR A 292 -12.36 -3.22 7.67
N GLY A 293 -11.75 -2.18 8.25
CA GLY A 293 -12.29 -0.81 8.23
C GLY A 293 -11.97 -0.04 6.95
N HIS A 294 -11.12 -0.54 6.06
CA HIS A 294 -10.69 0.15 4.84
C HIS A 294 -10.98 -0.70 3.58
N ASN A 295 -10.62 -0.25 2.39
CA ASN A 295 -10.81 -1.06 1.18
C ASN A 295 -9.96 -2.35 1.24
N LEU A 296 -10.39 -3.38 0.52
CA LEU A 296 -9.65 -4.62 0.37
C LEU A 296 -9.33 -4.89 -1.11
N PRO A 297 -8.05 -4.83 -1.52
CA PRO A 297 -6.91 -4.25 -0.80
C PRO A 297 -6.95 -2.70 -0.77
N THR A 298 -6.26 -2.07 0.20
CA THR A 298 -6.11 -0.60 0.30
C THR A 298 -4.69 -0.11 -0.08
N SER A 299 -4.45 1.21 -0.05
CA SER A 299 -3.19 1.93 -0.33
C SER A 299 -2.72 1.76 -1.78
N VAL A 300 -1.58 1.10 -2.05
CA VAL A 300 -1.04 0.85 -3.40
C VAL A 300 -1.87 -0.20 -4.17
N PHE A 301 -3.20 -0.04 -4.15
CA PHE A 301 -4.19 -0.97 -4.71
C PHE A 301 -4.02 -1.20 -6.22
N PHE A 302 -3.40 -0.25 -6.93
CA PHE A 302 -3.05 -0.36 -8.34
C PHE A 302 -1.88 -1.32 -8.62
N ASN A 303 -1.03 -1.59 -7.63
CA ASN A 303 0.06 -2.55 -7.73
C ASN A 303 -0.26 -3.90 -7.08
N ARG A 304 -1.13 -3.88 -6.06
CA ARG A 304 -1.56 -5.08 -5.33
C ARG A 304 -2.40 -5.98 -6.21
N GLN A 305 -2.22 -7.28 -6.03
CA GLN A 305 -3.03 -8.28 -6.71
C GLN A 305 -3.71 -9.14 -5.67
N MET A 306 -5.01 -8.92 -5.48
CA MET A 306 -5.91 -9.86 -4.83
C MET A 306 -6.79 -10.47 -5.93
N TRP A 307 -6.89 -11.79 -6.03
CA TRP A 307 -7.62 -12.43 -7.12
C TRP A 307 -8.23 -13.75 -6.71
N ILE A 308 -9.21 -14.20 -7.50
CA ILE A 308 -9.85 -15.50 -7.33
C ILE A 308 -9.19 -16.50 -8.30
N GLU A 309 -8.72 -17.62 -7.77
CA GLU A 309 -8.27 -18.78 -8.54
C GLU A 309 -9.36 -19.87 -8.50
N VAL A 310 -9.85 -20.30 -9.66
CA VAL A 310 -10.84 -21.38 -9.81
C VAL A 310 -10.21 -22.52 -10.59
N THR A 311 -10.39 -23.75 -10.09
CA THR A 311 -10.01 -24.97 -10.81
C THR A 311 -11.16 -25.96 -10.73
N ALA A 312 -11.63 -26.45 -11.87
CA ALA A 312 -12.60 -27.55 -11.93
C ALA A 312 -12.01 -28.77 -12.65
N TRP A 313 -12.19 -29.95 -12.06
CA TRP A 313 -11.62 -31.19 -12.57
C TRP A 313 -12.50 -32.41 -12.29
N LYS A 314 -12.28 -33.45 -13.10
CA LYS A 314 -12.87 -34.78 -12.92
C LYS A 314 -11.78 -35.84 -13.01
N GLY A 315 -11.70 -36.72 -12.02
CA GLY A 315 -10.60 -37.67 -11.93
C GLY A 315 -9.26 -36.94 -11.86
N THR A 316 -8.39 -37.14 -12.86
CA THR A 316 -7.11 -36.43 -13.01
C THR A 316 -7.16 -35.26 -13.99
N ASP A 317 -8.26 -35.10 -14.71
CA ASP A 317 -8.35 -34.18 -15.85
C ASP A 317 -8.90 -32.83 -15.39
N THR A 318 -8.08 -31.78 -15.53
CA THR A 318 -8.52 -30.40 -15.29
C THR A 318 -9.14 -29.86 -16.56
N VAL A 319 -10.38 -29.37 -16.44
CA VAL A 319 -11.20 -28.98 -17.60
C VAL A 319 -11.46 -27.48 -17.60
N TYR A 320 -11.44 -26.84 -16.43
CA TYR A 320 -11.61 -25.39 -16.32
C TYR A 320 -10.62 -24.79 -15.32
N ARG A 321 -10.05 -23.64 -15.70
CA ARG A 321 -9.10 -22.85 -14.91
C ARG A 321 -9.31 -21.36 -15.16
N SER A 322 -9.31 -20.58 -14.09
CA SER A 322 -9.17 -19.12 -14.13
C SER A 322 -8.38 -18.66 -12.89
N GLY A 323 -7.68 -17.53 -12.99
CA GLY A 323 -6.80 -16.98 -11.95
C GLY A 323 -5.45 -17.69 -11.81
N HIS A 324 -5.05 -18.50 -12.80
CA HIS A 324 -3.76 -19.19 -12.80
C HIS A 324 -2.66 -18.33 -13.41
N LEU A 325 -1.43 -18.59 -12.98
CA LEU A 325 -0.27 -17.85 -13.43
C LEU A 325 0.34 -18.46 -14.70
N ASP A 326 0.95 -17.61 -15.52
CA ASP A 326 1.81 -18.04 -16.61
C ASP A 326 3.20 -18.51 -16.13
N ALA A 327 4.08 -18.88 -17.07
CA ALA A 327 5.43 -19.35 -16.74
C ALA A 327 6.36 -18.26 -16.15
N ASN A 328 5.99 -16.97 -16.26
CA ASN A 328 6.68 -15.85 -15.64
C ASN A 328 6.12 -15.51 -14.25
N GLY A 329 5.11 -16.26 -13.78
CA GLY A 329 4.41 -16.02 -12.53
C GLY A 329 3.41 -14.86 -12.60
N ASP A 330 3.06 -14.35 -13.79
CA ASP A 330 2.07 -13.28 -13.92
C ASP A 330 0.66 -13.84 -14.05
N LEU A 331 -0.32 -13.06 -13.59
CA LEU A 331 -1.71 -13.30 -13.99
C LEU A 331 -1.83 -13.03 -15.49
N MET A 332 -2.64 -13.80 -16.20
CA MET A 332 -2.83 -13.67 -17.65
C MET A 332 -3.74 -12.48 -18.02
N ASP A 333 -3.49 -11.33 -17.39
CA ASP A 333 -4.10 -10.03 -17.67
C ASP A 333 -3.31 -9.28 -18.75
N ALA A 334 -3.55 -7.98 -18.90
CA ALA A 334 -2.83 -7.14 -19.87
C ALA A 334 -1.33 -6.97 -19.56
N ASN A 335 -0.88 -7.28 -18.33
CA ASN A 335 0.52 -7.16 -17.92
C ASN A 335 1.33 -8.46 -18.13
N SER A 336 0.67 -9.57 -18.46
CA SER A 336 1.38 -10.81 -18.84
C SER A 336 2.13 -10.61 -20.16
N ALA A 337 3.45 -10.81 -20.12
CA ALA A 337 4.28 -10.77 -21.32
C ALA A 337 4.14 -12.03 -22.19
N LEU A 338 3.75 -13.17 -21.60
CA LEU A 338 3.67 -14.45 -22.31
C LEU A 338 2.26 -14.71 -22.86
N ASN A 339 1.23 -14.38 -22.09
CA ASN A 339 -0.16 -14.73 -22.37
C ASN A 339 -1.08 -13.53 -22.07
N PRO A 340 -0.91 -12.39 -22.75
CA PRO A 340 -1.68 -11.18 -22.48
C PRO A 340 -3.18 -11.43 -22.72
N ASN A 341 -3.98 -11.15 -21.69
CA ASN A 341 -5.44 -11.33 -21.68
C ASN A 341 -5.92 -12.75 -22.04
N ALA A 342 -5.11 -13.78 -21.78
CA ALA A 342 -5.46 -15.16 -22.12
C ALA A 342 -6.48 -15.78 -21.15
N ASP A 343 -6.72 -15.17 -19.99
CA ASP A 343 -7.75 -15.58 -19.03
C ASP A 343 -8.94 -14.59 -19.08
N PRO A 344 -9.98 -14.89 -19.88
CA PRO A 344 -11.12 -13.98 -20.04
C PRO A 344 -12.02 -13.92 -18.80
N ASP A 345 -11.91 -14.89 -17.89
CA ASP A 345 -12.72 -15.00 -16.68
C ASP A 345 -11.99 -14.47 -15.42
N LEU A 346 -10.77 -13.93 -15.60
CA LEU A 346 -9.93 -13.44 -14.51
C LEU A 346 -10.67 -12.36 -13.70
N THR A 347 -10.86 -12.65 -12.41
CA THR A 347 -11.34 -11.66 -11.44
C THR A 347 -10.19 -11.23 -10.55
N ILE A 348 -9.80 -9.96 -10.69
CA ILE A 348 -8.77 -9.30 -9.89
C ILE A 348 -9.34 -8.04 -9.23
N PHE A 349 -9.02 -7.87 -7.95
CA PHE A 349 -9.34 -6.72 -7.13
C PHE A 349 -8.09 -5.85 -6.99
N ASN A 350 -7.99 -4.85 -7.87
CA ASN A 350 -6.86 -3.93 -7.92
C ASN A 350 -7.30 -2.58 -8.52
N GLY A 351 -6.33 -1.80 -8.97
CA GLY A 351 -6.56 -0.57 -9.68
C GLY A 351 -5.70 -0.38 -10.91
N ALA A 352 -5.95 0.73 -11.60
CA ALA A 352 -5.10 1.22 -12.67
C ALA A 352 -5.09 2.75 -12.65
N LEU A 353 -3.95 3.35 -12.97
CA LEU A 353 -3.74 4.79 -12.98
C LEU A 353 -3.60 5.26 -14.42
N PHE A 354 -4.19 6.41 -14.74
CA PHE A 354 -4.22 6.93 -16.10
C PHE A 354 -3.84 8.42 -16.15
N LYS A 355 -3.28 8.81 -17.29
CA LYS A 355 -3.04 10.19 -17.69
C LYS A 355 -3.47 10.34 -19.13
N ASN A 356 -4.45 11.21 -19.40
CA ASN A 356 -5.04 11.37 -20.73
C ASN A 356 -5.52 10.05 -21.37
N GLY A 357 -5.99 9.09 -20.56
CA GLY A 357 -6.48 7.79 -21.01
C GLY A 357 -5.40 6.70 -21.20
N GLU A 358 -4.12 7.04 -21.07
CA GLU A 358 -3.01 6.08 -21.15
C GLU A 358 -2.52 5.69 -19.75
N PRO A 359 -1.95 4.49 -19.55
CA PRO A 359 -1.36 4.08 -18.27
C PRO A 359 -0.37 5.10 -17.72
N SER A 360 -0.43 5.38 -16.42
CA SER A 360 0.38 6.40 -15.77
C SER A 360 0.97 5.92 -14.43
N ASN A 361 1.72 6.81 -13.79
CA ASN A 361 2.33 6.62 -12.48
C ASN A 361 1.62 7.46 -11.40
N VAL A 362 2.06 7.26 -10.15
CA VAL A 362 1.49 7.86 -8.95
C VAL A 362 1.60 9.38 -8.86
N VAL A 363 2.32 10.05 -9.76
CA VAL A 363 2.57 11.51 -9.70
C VAL A 363 2.00 12.27 -10.89
N GLN A 364 1.85 11.62 -12.04
CA GLN A 364 1.34 12.24 -13.27
C GLN A 364 -0.14 11.96 -13.54
N LEU A 365 -0.75 11.03 -12.80
CA LEU A 365 -2.14 10.65 -12.99
C LEU A 365 -3.11 11.84 -12.99
N ASP A 366 -4.18 11.71 -13.76
CA ASP A 366 -5.37 12.57 -13.71
C ASP A 366 -6.67 11.79 -13.45
N SER A 367 -6.60 10.46 -13.52
CA SER A 367 -7.73 9.57 -13.36
C SER A 367 -7.25 8.19 -12.92
N LEU A 368 -8.15 7.43 -12.31
CA LEU A 368 -7.88 6.07 -11.87
C LEU A 368 -9.13 5.20 -11.99
N VAL A 369 -8.90 3.89 -12.02
CA VAL A 369 -9.92 2.86 -11.86
C VAL A 369 -9.62 2.13 -10.56
N ASN A 370 -10.63 1.99 -9.71
CA ASN A 370 -10.53 1.26 -8.44
C ASN A 370 -11.55 0.12 -8.43
N LYS A 371 -11.07 -1.13 -8.37
CA LYS A 371 -11.87 -2.37 -8.30
C LYS A 371 -11.72 -3.09 -6.96
N THR A 372 -11.29 -2.37 -5.92
CA THR A 372 -11.19 -2.91 -4.56
C THR A 372 -12.57 -3.06 -3.93
N ILE A 373 -12.66 -3.84 -2.85
CA ILE A 373 -13.92 -4.07 -2.14
C ILE A 373 -13.99 -3.07 -0.98
N PRO A 374 -14.97 -2.15 -0.95
CA PRO A 374 -15.09 -1.18 0.13
C PRO A 374 -15.37 -1.83 1.49
N PRO A 375 -15.14 -1.14 2.62
CA PRO A 375 -15.47 -1.64 3.95
C PRO A 375 -16.92 -2.12 4.00
N PHE A 376 -17.13 -3.34 4.50
CA PHE A 376 -18.42 -4.02 4.58
C PHE A 376 -19.14 -4.23 3.24
N GLY A 377 -18.41 -4.07 2.13
CA GLY A 377 -18.86 -4.40 0.79
C GLY A 377 -18.60 -5.85 0.42
N SER A 378 -19.07 -6.23 -0.76
CA SER A 378 -18.80 -7.54 -1.33
C SER A 378 -18.79 -7.47 -2.85
N HIS A 379 -18.09 -8.40 -3.49
CA HIS A 379 -18.11 -8.58 -4.94
C HIS A 379 -18.34 -10.04 -5.30
N THR A 380 -19.26 -10.29 -6.24
CA THR A 380 -19.56 -11.63 -6.76
C THR A 380 -19.04 -11.79 -8.18
N ALA A 381 -18.13 -12.73 -8.38
CA ALA A 381 -17.70 -13.19 -9.70
C ALA A 381 -18.46 -14.46 -10.10
N ASN A 382 -18.79 -14.60 -11.38
CA ASN A 382 -19.49 -15.76 -11.91
C ASN A 382 -18.59 -16.49 -12.90
N TYR A 383 -18.40 -17.78 -12.68
CA TYR A 383 -17.62 -18.67 -13.54
C TYR A 383 -18.55 -19.69 -14.17
N VAL A 384 -18.36 -19.96 -15.45
CA VAL A 384 -19.21 -20.89 -16.20
C VAL A 384 -18.34 -21.81 -17.02
N PHE A 385 -18.56 -23.13 -16.88
CA PHE A 385 -17.88 -24.12 -17.69
C PHE A 385 -18.83 -25.24 -18.11
N GLN A 386 -18.54 -25.86 -19.26
CA GLN A 386 -19.30 -26.98 -19.76
C GLN A 386 -18.62 -28.29 -19.31
N PRO A 387 -19.30 -29.15 -18.52
CA PRO A 387 -18.77 -30.47 -18.23
C PRO A 387 -18.74 -31.31 -19.52
N ASP A 388 -17.70 -32.13 -19.68
CA ASP A 388 -17.49 -33.00 -20.85
C ASP A 388 -17.92 -34.46 -20.62
N ALA A 389 -18.28 -34.82 -19.39
CA ALA A 389 -18.65 -36.16 -19.00
C ALA A 389 -19.52 -36.20 -17.75
N VAL A 390 -20.36 -37.23 -17.67
CA VAL A 390 -21.15 -37.58 -16.47
C VAL A 390 -20.24 -38.03 -15.32
N GLY A 391 -20.66 -37.76 -14.09
CA GLY A 391 -19.97 -38.14 -12.86
C GLY A 391 -19.80 -36.99 -11.87
N THR A 392 -18.98 -37.18 -10.84
CA THR A 392 -18.71 -36.16 -9.82
C THR A 392 -17.54 -35.28 -10.25
N TRP A 393 -17.80 -33.98 -10.30
CA TRP A 393 -16.83 -32.93 -10.59
C TRP A 393 -16.46 -32.21 -9.30
N ASN A 394 -15.18 -31.88 -9.15
CA ASN A 394 -14.68 -31.09 -8.02
C ASN A 394 -14.36 -29.68 -8.50
N ILE A 395 -14.66 -28.70 -7.67
CA ILE A 395 -14.36 -27.28 -7.90
C ILE A 395 -13.61 -26.78 -6.68
N LYS A 396 -12.38 -26.28 -6.86
CA LYS A 396 -11.62 -25.58 -5.83
C LYS A 396 -11.57 -24.10 -6.18
N VAL A 397 -11.89 -23.28 -5.21
CA VAL A 397 -11.81 -21.82 -5.30
C VAL A 397 -10.87 -21.32 -4.21
N ARG A 398 -9.98 -20.41 -4.57
CA ARG A 398 -9.03 -19.78 -3.63
C ARG A 398 -9.09 -18.27 -3.80
N LEU A 399 -9.03 -17.55 -2.69
CA LEU A 399 -8.76 -16.11 -2.68
C LEU A 399 -7.27 -15.94 -2.37
N LEU A 400 -6.54 -15.34 -3.29
CA LEU A 400 -5.09 -15.19 -3.24
C LEU A 400 -4.71 -13.71 -3.19
N PHE A 401 -3.60 -13.41 -2.53
CA PHE A 401 -3.04 -12.06 -2.45
C PHE A 401 -1.52 -12.08 -2.68
N ARG A 402 -1.03 -11.06 -3.37
CA ARG A 402 0.39 -10.66 -3.34
C ARG A 402 0.56 -9.14 -3.39
N PRO A 403 1.62 -8.59 -2.78
CA PRO A 403 1.84 -7.14 -2.73
C PRO A 403 2.08 -6.51 -4.11
N PHE A 404 2.78 -7.21 -5.00
CA PHE A 404 3.18 -6.73 -6.32
C PHE A 404 3.14 -7.86 -7.35
N GLY A 405 2.81 -7.52 -8.60
CA GLY A 405 2.97 -8.42 -9.75
C GLY A 405 4.44 -8.56 -10.20
N PRO A 406 4.92 -9.75 -10.58
CA PRO A 406 6.29 -9.97 -11.09
C PRO A 406 6.67 -9.10 -12.28
N TYR A 407 5.71 -8.73 -13.14
CA TYR A 407 5.94 -7.80 -14.25
C TYR A 407 6.54 -6.46 -13.80
N LEU A 408 6.13 -5.93 -12.65
CA LEU A 408 6.65 -4.66 -12.13
C LEU A 408 8.15 -4.77 -11.82
N PHE A 409 8.56 -5.88 -11.23
CA PHE A 409 9.95 -6.14 -10.87
C PHE A 409 10.81 -6.21 -12.13
N ARG A 410 10.34 -6.88 -13.17
CA ARG A 410 11.05 -6.93 -14.46
C ARG A 410 11.09 -5.56 -15.14
N SER A 411 10.05 -4.74 -15.05
CA SER A 411 10.05 -3.38 -15.62
C SER A 411 11.02 -2.42 -14.92
N LEU A 412 11.45 -2.75 -13.70
CA LEU A 412 12.40 -1.97 -12.92
C LEU A 412 13.82 -2.56 -12.94
N ASP A 413 14.11 -3.49 -13.87
CA ASP A 413 15.36 -4.26 -13.92
C ASP A 413 15.68 -4.98 -12.58
N ALA A 414 14.63 -5.37 -11.87
CA ALA A 414 14.64 -6.04 -10.56
C ALA A 414 14.19 -7.50 -10.65
N GLY A 415 14.30 -8.13 -11.83
CA GLY A 415 13.81 -9.48 -12.09
C GLY A 415 14.40 -10.56 -11.18
N GLN A 416 15.63 -10.37 -10.68
CA GLN A 416 16.26 -11.29 -9.71
C GLN A 416 15.48 -11.45 -8.40
N TYR A 417 14.63 -10.48 -8.05
CA TYR A 417 13.86 -10.50 -6.81
C TYR A 417 12.47 -11.13 -6.94
N VAL A 418 12.06 -11.57 -8.14
CA VAL A 418 10.73 -12.15 -8.36
C VAL A 418 10.48 -13.39 -7.51
N SER A 419 11.52 -14.20 -7.25
CA SER A 419 11.41 -15.40 -6.39
C SER A 419 11.12 -15.09 -4.91
N GLU A 420 11.34 -13.84 -4.49
CA GLU A 420 11.10 -13.39 -3.12
C GLU A 420 9.65 -12.96 -2.90
N LEU A 421 8.84 -12.86 -3.96
CA LEU A 421 7.43 -12.46 -3.88
C LEU A 421 6.55 -13.65 -3.44
N PRO A 422 5.99 -13.63 -2.22
CA PRO A 422 5.07 -14.66 -1.80
C PRO A 422 3.69 -14.49 -2.45
N ILE A 423 2.97 -15.60 -2.52
CA ILE A 423 1.52 -15.60 -2.72
C ILE A 423 0.89 -16.13 -1.44
N PHE A 424 0.06 -15.30 -0.83
CA PHE A 424 -0.69 -15.65 0.36
C PHE A 424 -2.05 -16.20 -0.01
N GLU A 425 -2.44 -17.32 0.59
CA GLU A 425 -3.80 -17.86 0.47
C GLU A 425 -4.65 -17.30 1.61
N MET A 426 -5.58 -16.42 1.27
CA MET A 426 -6.50 -15.79 2.23
C MET A 426 -7.61 -16.77 2.63
N ASN A 427 -8.22 -17.43 1.64
CA ASN A 427 -9.29 -18.40 1.83
C ASN A 427 -9.24 -19.48 0.76
N THR A 428 -9.76 -20.67 1.09
CA THR A 428 -9.98 -21.79 0.17
C THR A 428 -11.33 -22.40 0.45
N GLU A 429 -12.07 -22.72 -0.60
CA GLU A 429 -13.26 -23.56 -0.54
C GLU A 429 -13.25 -24.64 -1.62
N THR A 430 -13.96 -25.73 -1.36
CA THR A 430 -14.18 -26.80 -2.34
C THR A 430 -15.66 -27.13 -2.42
N ARG A 431 -16.14 -27.42 -3.63
CA ARG A 431 -17.49 -27.88 -3.93
C ARG A 431 -17.45 -29.11 -4.84
N GLN A 432 -18.52 -29.89 -4.79
CA GLN A 432 -18.73 -31.01 -5.70
C GLN A 432 -20.05 -30.82 -6.43
N VAL A 433 -20.04 -31.13 -7.72
CA VAL A 433 -21.22 -31.09 -8.60
C VAL A 433 -21.37 -32.47 -9.23
N VAL A 434 -22.58 -33.05 -9.16
CA VAL A 434 -22.89 -34.30 -9.85
C VAL A 434 -23.45 -33.98 -11.24
N VAL A 435 -22.76 -34.43 -12.28
CA VAL A 435 -23.18 -34.27 -13.68
C VAL A 435 -23.87 -35.56 -14.14
N GLN A 436 -25.12 -35.47 -14.61
CA GLN A 436 -25.94 -36.60 -15.06
C GLN A 436 -26.07 -36.70 -16.57
#